data_AF-A0A0G0L188-F1
#
_entry.id   AF-A0A0G0L188-F1
#
_cell.length_a   1.000
_cell.length_b   1.000
_cell.length_c   1.000
_cell.angle_alpha   90.00
_cell.angle_beta   90.00
_cell.angle_gamma   90.00
#
_symmetry.space_group_name_H-M   'P 1'
#
loop_
_entity.id
_entity.type
_entity.pdbx_description
1 polymer ?
#
loop_
_entity_poly.entity_id
_entity_poly.type
_entity_poly.pdbx_seq_one_letter_code
_entity_poly.pdbx_strand_id
1 'polypeptide(L)'
;MTQKNYKDWHVLKSEIENVGQEKKFREREIWWCSLGENIGFEQDGKNEKFERPVLILRKFNCGMFFGIPLTSQKRRIVFMRDLL
;
A
#
# COMPACT_ATOMS: atom_id res chain seq x y z
N MET A 1 -21.46 -2.45 8.68
CA MET A 1 -20.02 -2.69 8.50
C MET A 1 -19.85 -3.38 7.16
N THR A 2 -19.03 -2.84 6.27
CA THR A 2 -18.77 -3.48 4.97
C THR A 2 -18.03 -4.79 5.19
N GLN A 3 -18.47 -5.86 4.53
CA GLN A 3 -17.83 -7.17 4.67
C GLN A 3 -16.43 -7.13 4.04
N LYS A 4 -15.43 -7.55 4.81
CA LYS A 4 -14.03 -7.64 4.40
C LYS A 4 -13.82 -8.81 3.45
N ASN A 5 -13.01 -8.63 2.40
CA ASN A 5 -12.77 -9.68 1.41
C ASN A 5 -11.41 -10.38 1.60
N TYR A 6 -11.28 -11.10 2.72
CA TYR A 6 -10.04 -11.82 3.04
C TYR A 6 -9.74 -12.99 2.11
N LYS A 7 -10.77 -13.62 1.52
CA LYS A 7 -10.60 -14.79 0.65
C LYS A 7 -9.90 -14.39 -0.65
N ASP A 8 -10.40 -13.35 -1.31
CA ASP A 8 -9.82 -12.90 -2.57
C ASP A 8 -8.43 -12.29 -2.34
N TRP A 9 -8.22 -11.60 -1.21
CA TRP A 9 -6.89 -11.15 -0.83
C TRP A 9 -5.90 -12.31 -0.67
N HIS A 10 -6.32 -13.42 -0.04
CA HIS A 10 -5.45 -14.58 0.16
C HIS A 10 -5.04 -15.22 -1.18
N VAL A 11 -5.97 -15.33 -2.13
CA VAL A 11 -5.69 -15.83 -3.49
C VAL A 11 -4.67 -14.93 -4.17
N LEU A 12 -4.95 -13.62 -4.26
CA LEU A 12 -4.06 -12.67 -4.92
C LEU A 12 -2.67 -12.59 -4.25
N LYS A 13 -2.61 -12.62 -2.91
CA LYS A 13 -1.35 -12.61 -2.17
C LYS A 13 -0.47 -13.79 -2.58
N SER A 14 -1.07 -14.97 -2.76
CA SER A 14 -0.36 -16.18 -3.19
C SER A 14 0.15 -16.06 -4.62
N GLU A 15 -0.63 -15.44 -5.52
CA GLU A 15 -0.20 -15.16 -6.88
C GLU A 15 0.98 -14.19 -6.92
N ILE A 16 0.91 -13.09 -6.16
CA ILE A 16 1.98 -12.06 -6.10
C ILE A 16 3.30 -12.65 -5.63
N GLU A 17 3.29 -13.50 -4.60
CA GLU A 17 4.48 -14.18 -4.08
C GLU A 17 5.16 -15.04 -5.16
N ASN A 18 4.37 -15.74 -5.96
CA ASN A 18 4.88 -16.66 -6.99
C ASN A 18 5.46 -15.97 -8.23
N VAL A 19 5.23 -14.67 -8.45
CA VAL A 19 5.74 -13.94 -9.63
C VAL A 19 7.26 -13.80 -9.59
N GLY A 20 7.90 -13.82 -8.42
CA GLY A 20 9.36 -13.86 -8.28
C GLY A 20 10.14 -12.70 -8.92
N GLN A 21 9.48 -11.58 -9.26
CA GLN A 21 10.13 -10.44 -9.90
C GLN A 21 10.77 -9.50 -8.87
N GLU A 22 12.09 -9.33 -8.96
CA GLU A 22 12.79 -8.27 -8.25
C GLU A 22 12.41 -6.89 -8.82
N LYS A 23 11.65 -6.12 -8.04
CA LYS A 23 11.27 -4.75 -8.39
C LYS A 23 12.35 -3.78 -7.89
N LYS A 24 13.01 -3.08 -8.81
CA LYS A 24 13.96 -2.01 -8.46
C LYS A 24 13.19 -0.72 -8.18
N PHE A 25 13.27 -0.24 -6.94
CA PHE A 25 12.66 1.02 -6.50
C PHE A 25 13.69 1.99 -5.90
N ARG A 26 13.33 3.27 -5.82
CA ARG A 26 14.13 4.36 -5.23
C ARG A 26 13.31 5.20 -4.25
N GLU A 27 14.02 5.89 -3.36
CA GLU A 27 13.40 6.88 -2.47
C GLU A 27 12.78 8.02 -3.28
N ARG A 28 11.66 8.57 -2.78
CA ARG A 28 10.82 9.61 -3.40
C ARG A 28 9.99 9.14 -4.60
N GLU A 29 10.05 7.86 -4.98
CA GLU A 29 9.11 7.28 -5.94
C GLU A 29 7.77 6.96 -5.27
N ILE A 30 6.70 6.96 -6.06
CA ILE A 30 5.39 6.47 -5.65
C ILE A 30 5.14 5.15 -6.38
N TRP A 31 4.84 4.12 -5.61
CA TRP A 31 4.56 2.78 -6.12
C TRP A 31 3.14 2.36 -5.77
N TRP A 32 2.48 1.68 -6.70
CA TRP A 32 1.24 0.98 -6.40
C TRP A 32 1.58 -0.34 -5.71
N CYS A 33 1.22 -0.44 -4.43
CA CYS A 33 1.52 -1.60 -3.60
C CYS A 33 0.22 -2.26 -3.16
N SER A 34 0.14 -3.59 -3.29
CA SER A 34 -0.92 -4.39 -2.67
C SER A 34 -0.73 -4.39 -1.15
N LEU A 35 -1.55 -3.62 -0.44
CA LEU A 35 -1.56 -3.56 1.03
C LEU A 35 -2.48 -4.60 1.65
N GLY A 36 -3.37 -5.19 0.86
CA GLY A 36 -4.28 -6.24 1.29
C GLY A 36 -5.54 -5.75 1.99
N GLU A 37 -6.29 -6.71 2.53
CA GLU A 37 -7.45 -6.48 3.37
C GLU A 37 -7.08 -6.86 4.81
N ASN A 38 -7.09 -5.87 5.71
CA ASN A 38 -6.48 -5.95 7.03
C ASN A 38 -7.51 -5.82 8.16
N ILE A 39 -7.06 -6.15 9.38
CA ILE A 39 -7.88 -6.18 10.58
C ILE A 39 -7.86 -4.84 11.34
N GLY A 40 -8.90 -4.59 12.13
CA GLY A 40 -8.96 -3.42 13.00
C GLY A 40 -8.89 -2.09 12.24
N PHE A 41 -7.89 -1.27 12.58
CA PHE A 41 -7.69 0.07 12.03
C PHE A 41 -6.48 0.17 11.09
N GLU A 42 -5.93 -0.97 10.66
CA GLU A 42 -4.85 -1.00 9.68
C GLU A 42 -5.30 -0.46 8.32
N GLN A 43 -4.35 0.07 7.55
CA GLN A 43 -4.67 0.69 6.28
C GLN A 43 -4.88 -0.39 5.20
N ASP A 44 -6.13 -0.58 4.79
CA ASP A 44 -6.47 -1.51 3.70
C ASP A 44 -6.13 -0.93 2.33
N GLY A 45 -5.84 -1.83 1.40
CA GLY A 45 -5.87 -1.59 -0.04
C GLY A 45 -7.24 -1.24 -0.61
N LYS A 46 -7.30 -0.95 -1.91
CA LYS A 46 -8.55 -0.76 -2.65
C LYS A 46 -8.51 -1.48 -4.00
N ASN A 47 -9.68 -1.59 -4.64
CA ASN A 47 -9.86 -2.21 -5.95
C ASN A 47 -9.48 -3.71 -5.96
N GLU A 48 -9.50 -4.32 -7.14
CA GLU A 48 -9.25 -5.76 -7.34
C GLU A 48 -7.87 -6.23 -6.85
N LYS A 49 -6.88 -5.32 -6.86
CA LYS A 49 -5.49 -5.64 -6.45
C LYS A 49 -5.19 -5.34 -4.98
N PHE A 50 -6.19 -4.91 -4.21
CA PHE A 50 -6.03 -4.46 -2.84
C PHE A 50 -4.87 -3.47 -2.69
N GLU A 51 -4.81 -2.50 -3.60
CA GLU A 51 -3.63 -1.65 -3.80
C GLU A 51 -3.84 -0.20 -3.36
N ARG A 52 -2.72 0.47 -3.06
CA ARG A 52 -2.64 1.91 -2.88
C ARG A 52 -1.34 2.48 -3.40
N PRO A 53 -1.33 3.77 -3.77
CA PRO A 53 -0.09 4.49 -3.96
C PRO A 53 0.64 4.61 -2.61
N VAL A 54 1.91 4.26 -2.58
CA VAL A 54 2.81 4.34 -1.42
C VAL A 54 4.02 5.17 -1.81
N LEU A 55 4.27 6.25 -1.07
CA LEU A 55 5.49 7.03 -1.20
C LEU A 55 6.64 6.29 -0.52
N ILE A 56 7.71 6.00 -1.26
CA ILE A 56 8.91 5.39 -0.71
C ILE A 56 9.73 6.48 -0.01
N LEU A 57 9.78 6.46 1.32
CA LEU A 57 10.56 7.42 2.09
C LEU A 57 12.01 7.02 2.23
N ARG A 58 12.28 5.74 2.51
CA ARG A 58 13.63 5.24 2.76
C ARG A 58 13.82 3.84 2.21
N LYS A 59 14.92 3.60 1.50
CA LYS A 59 15.29 2.28 1.01
C LYS A 59 16.23 1.59 2.01
N PHE A 60 15.92 0.35 2.36
CA PHE A 60 16.79 -0.45 3.23
C PHE A 60 17.65 -1.42 2.42
N ASN A 61 17.08 -2.10 1.43
CA ASN A 61 17.79 -2.99 0.50
C ASN A 61 17.01 -3.13 -0.82
N CYS A 62 17.31 -4.13 -1.66
CA CYS A 62 16.64 -4.34 -2.94
C CYS A 62 15.16 -4.77 -2.84
N GLY A 63 14.72 -5.31 -1.69
CA GLY A 63 13.37 -5.84 -1.50
C GLY A 63 12.57 -5.16 -0.37
N MET A 64 13.17 -4.23 0.37
CA MET A 64 12.55 -3.63 1.56
C MET A 64 12.73 -2.11 1.59
N PHE A 65 11.64 -1.41 1.89
CA PHE A 65 11.62 0.03 2.08
C PHE A 65 10.65 0.43 3.20
N PHE A 66 10.86 1.63 3.74
CA PHE A 66 9.87 2.32 4.55
C PHE A 66 9.06 3.26 3.66
N GLY A 67 7.73 3.13 3.70
CA GLY A 67 6.85 3.91 2.84
C GLY A 67 5.60 4.41 3.55
N ILE A 68 5.02 5.48 3.03
CA ILE A 68 3.78 6.07 3.52
C ILE A 68 2.66 5.81 2.51
N PRO A 69 1.60 5.07 2.87
CA PRO A 69 0.44 4.91 2.01
C PRO A 69 -0.30 6.23 1.86
N LEU A 70 -0.63 6.57 0.61
CA LEU A 70 -1.34 7.79 0.27
C LEU A 70 -2.85 7.54 0.21
N THR A 71 -3.62 8.59 0.48
CA THR A 71 -5.07 8.57 0.43
C THR A 71 -5.57 9.81 -0.31
N SER A 72 -6.61 9.62 -1.14
CA SER A 72 -7.30 10.73 -1.82
C SER A 72 -8.28 11.46 -0.90
N GLN A 73 -8.62 10.86 0.26
CA GLN A 73 -9.47 11.52 1.25
C GLN A 73 -8.68 12.60 1.97
N LYS A 74 -8.97 13.87 1.67
CA LYS A 74 -8.52 14.99 2.49
C LYS A 74 -9.16 14.88 3.87
N ARG A 75 -8.35 14.60 4.88
CA ARG A 75 -8.76 14.70 6.29
C ARG A 75 -7.94 15.81 6.92
N ARG A 76 -8.60 16.72 7.64
CA ARG A 76 -7.90 17.73 8.45
C ARG A 76 -7.27 17.00 9.64
N ILE A 77 -6.01 16.63 9.48
CA ILE A 77 -5.15 16.08 10.53
C ILE A 77 -3.98 17.04 10.64
N VAL A 78 -3.43 17.25 11.83
CA VAL A 78 -2.39 18.25 12.15
C VAL A 78 -1.21 18.26 11.15
N PHE A 79 -0.91 17.12 10.52
CA PHE A 79 0.21 16.95 9.59
C PHE A 79 -0.14 17.14 8.09
N MET A 80 -1.41 17.15 7.70
CA MET A 80 -1.83 17.52 6.34
C MET A 80 -1.93 19.04 6.26
N ARG A 81 -0.80 19.71 6.05
CA ARG A 81 -0.81 21.14 5.69
C ARG A 81 -1.37 21.28 4.28
N ASP A 82 -2.42 22.07 4.14
CA ASP A 82 -2.86 22.59 2.86
C ASP A 82 -1.69 23.42 2.28
N LEU A 83 -0.97 22.85 1.31
CA LEU A 83 -0.06 23.61 0.47
C LEU A 83 -0.92 24.28 -0.62
N LEU A 84 -1.38 25.48 -0.30
CA LEU A 84 -2.05 26.50 -1.13
C LEU A 84 -3.34 26.05 -1.85
#